data_AF-A0A6H5K3G1-F1
#
_entry.id   AF-A0A6H5K3G1-F1
#
_cell.length_a   1.000
_cell.length_b   1.000
_cell.length_c   1.000
_cell.angle_alpha   90.00
_cell.angle_beta   90.00
_cell.angle_gamma   90.00
#
_symmetry.space_group_name_H-M   'P 1'
#
loop_
_entity.id
_entity.type
_entity.pdbx_description
1 polymer ?
#
loop_
_entity_poly.entity_id
_entity_poly.type
_entity_poly.pdbx_seq_one_letter_code
_entity_poly.pdbx_strand_id
1 'polypeptide(L)'
;MASRALAGVGIRGERWEGLPGVASDLESDRGVRPEGARVVLHRAGFELVRHALAPSSERTYLGFFGAWVKFREDVVGRPTFMMPSSPSPDSVSQLLEYVAYAFTVLGLRQTTIAGHLSAVKFFHRLAYAMEVDTCHSLIKQALKGVARGHAGVGAQQRVRRPVSWSMLKEGGRLVPQWGTRGRVLFLALSASFFFLMRACEMFAVSSLAMDSCHGLRRGDVAFFLGSRQLPPERRGEADRVEVRFRSSKGDQFRKGAVCTRARPGPPQSVECGGGAVDVMIELLSCFPVLPSSAPLVAFGTGEGRWSVWTRRHATEALRQVVSLAGLKSPSTRCIPFGLGAPRTWQRGERRQKF
;
A
#
# COMPACT_ATOMS: atom_id res chain seq x y z
N MET A 1 -16.39 0.64 -27.88
CA MET A 1 -17.47 1.47 -27.28
C MET A 1 -17.42 1.54 -25.75
N ALA A 2 -16.73 0.65 -25.02
CA ALA A 2 -16.51 0.72 -23.56
C ALA A 2 -15.78 2.00 -23.07
N SER A 3 -14.91 2.56 -23.91
CA SER A 3 -14.27 3.87 -23.66
C SER A 3 -15.28 5.03 -23.55
N ARG A 4 -16.49 4.93 -24.11
CA ARG A 4 -17.51 5.99 -24.05
C ARG A 4 -18.33 5.98 -22.76
N ALA A 5 -18.62 4.81 -22.17
CA ALA A 5 -19.34 4.72 -20.89
C ALA A 5 -18.48 5.23 -19.73
N LEU A 6 -17.18 4.94 -19.79
CA LEU A 6 -16.19 5.48 -18.87
C LEU A 6 -15.90 6.97 -19.18
N ALA A 7 -15.88 7.40 -20.45
CA ALA A 7 -15.71 8.82 -20.80
C ALA A 7 -16.89 9.73 -20.39
N GLY A 8 -18.12 9.22 -20.31
CA GLY A 8 -19.25 9.93 -19.71
C GLY A 8 -19.10 10.18 -18.21
N VAL A 9 -18.20 9.45 -17.55
CA VAL A 9 -17.81 9.58 -16.13
C VAL A 9 -16.35 10.11 -16.01
N GLY A 10 -15.73 10.57 -17.11
CA GLY A 10 -14.38 11.13 -17.10
C GLY A 10 -13.22 10.13 -17.05
N ILE A 11 -13.46 8.85 -17.33
CA ILE A 11 -12.49 7.77 -17.27
C ILE A 11 -12.13 7.34 -18.71
N ARG A 12 -10.95 7.71 -19.22
CA ARG A 12 -10.38 7.09 -20.45
C ARG A 12 -9.12 6.30 -20.08
N GLY A 13 -8.94 5.17 -20.75
CA GLY A 13 -7.87 4.18 -20.52
C GLY A 13 -6.47 4.60 -20.98
N GLU A 14 -6.17 5.89 -20.99
CA GLU A 14 -4.81 6.40 -21.15
C GLU A 14 -4.42 7.07 -19.84
N ARG A 15 -3.12 7.01 -19.50
CA ARG A 15 -2.49 7.61 -18.31
C ARG A 15 -3.36 8.67 -17.60
N TRP A 16 -3.78 8.36 -16.38
CA TRP A 16 -4.38 9.31 -15.43
C TRP A 16 -3.31 10.31 -14.96
N GLU A 17 -2.77 11.12 -15.88
CA GLU A 17 -1.99 12.31 -15.54
C GLU A 17 -2.97 13.49 -15.46
N GLY A 18 -3.23 13.96 -14.22
CA GLY A 18 -3.86 15.23 -13.87
C GLY A 18 -5.03 15.72 -14.76
N LEU A 19 -6.27 15.49 -14.33
CA LEU A 19 -7.38 16.31 -14.82
C LEU A 19 -7.20 17.76 -14.31
N PRO A 20 -7.33 18.79 -15.16
CA PRO A 20 -7.31 20.18 -14.73
C PRO A 20 -8.43 20.45 -13.72
N GLY A 21 -8.15 21.33 -12.76
CA GLY A 21 -8.95 21.52 -11.56
C GLY A 21 -10.38 21.96 -11.83
N VAL A 22 -11.34 21.25 -11.23
CA VAL A 22 -12.78 21.59 -11.22
C VAL A 22 -13.06 23.02 -10.70
N ALA A 23 -12.10 23.62 -9.98
CA ALA A 23 -12.21 24.98 -9.47
C ALA A 23 -12.08 26.07 -10.57
N SER A 24 -11.33 25.86 -11.66
CA SER A 24 -11.16 26.90 -12.69
C SER A 24 -12.39 27.04 -13.59
N ASP A 25 -13.18 25.98 -13.74
CA ASP A 25 -14.34 25.98 -14.64
C ASP A 25 -15.58 26.61 -13.98
N LEU A 26 -15.64 26.66 -12.64
CA LEU A 26 -16.75 27.27 -11.90
C LEU A 26 -16.71 28.81 -11.92
N GLU A 27 -15.55 29.43 -12.16
CA GLU A 27 -15.43 30.89 -12.16
C GLU A 27 -15.67 31.53 -13.54
N SER A 28 -15.60 30.77 -14.64
CA SER A 28 -15.72 31.34 -15.99
C SER A 28 -17.14 31.37 -16.58
N ASP A 29 -18.11 30.70 -15.96
CA ASP A 29 -19.37 30.40 -16.63
C ASP A 29 -20.61 30.96 -15.89
N ARG A 30 -20.82 32.28 -16.02
CA ARG A 30 -22.06 32.96 -15.59
C ARG A 30 -23.22 32.79 -16.59
N GLY A 31 -23.09 31.90 -17.58
CA GLY A 31 -24.07 31.68 -18.65
C GLY A 31 -24.49 30.23 -18.87
N VAL A 32 -24.18 29.31 -17.95
CA VAL A 32 -24.47 27.87 -18.11
C VAL A 32 -25.98 27.64 -18.17
N ARG A 33 -26.46 27.11 -19.31
CA ARG A 33 -27.84 26.61 -19.44
C ARG A 33 -28.12 25.57 -18.33
N PRO A 34 -29.35 25.47 -17.80
CA PRO A 34 -29.70 24.59 -16.66
C PRO A 34 -29.21 23.13 -16.81
N GLU A 35 -29.15 22.65 -18.05
CA GLU A 35 -28.69 21.30 -18.41
C GLU A 35 -27.19 21.09 -18.15
N GLY A 36 -26.35 22.12 -18.34
CA GLY A 36 -24.92 22.09 -18.03
C GLY A 36 -24.65 22.09 -16.52
N ALA A 37 -25.44 22.85 -15.74
CA ALA A 37 -25.31 22.90 -14.29
C ALA A 37 -25.57 21.54 -13.62
N ARG A 38 -26.53 20.77 -14.13
CA ARG A 38 -26.83 19.43 -13.63
C ARG A 38 -25.66 18.45 -13.85
N VAL A 39 -24.98 18.54 -14.99
CA VAL A 39 -23.80 17.71 -15.29
C VAL A 39 -22.64 18.07 -14.37
N VAL A 40 -22.40 19.37 -14.13
CA VAL A 40 -21.36 19.85 -13.23
C VAL A 40 -21.61 19.39 -11.79
N LEU A 41 -22.84 19.54 -11.28
CA LEU A 41 -23.22 19.08 -9.94
C LEU A 41 -23.11 17.56 -9.78
N HIS A 42 -23.52 16.79 -10.81
CA HIS A 42 -23.38 15.33 -10.80
C HIS A 42 -21.89 14.91 -10.74
N ARG A 43 -21.03 15.57 -11.52
CA ARG A 43 -19.58 15.32 -11.52
C ARG A 43 -18.94 15.71 -10.18
N ALA A 44 -19.32 16.86 -9.61
CA ALA A 44 -18.85 17.29 -8.29
C ALA A 44 -19.28 16.30 -7.18
N GLY A 45 -20.54 15.84 -7.21
CA GLY A 45 -21.02 14.81 -6.29
C GLY A 45 -20.24 13.50 -6.41
N PHE A 46 -19.95 13.06 -7.63
CA PHE A 46 -19.13 11.87 -7.88
C PHE A 46 -17.71 12.03 -7.31
N GLU A 47 -17.06 13.17 -7.55
CA GLU A 47 -15.73 13.45 -7.02
C GLU A 47 -15.72 13.50 -5.48
N LEU A 48 -16.75 14.06 -4.85
CA LEU A 48 -16.87 14.05 -3.38
C LEU A 48 -16.99 12.63 -2.81
N VAL A 49 -17.81 11.77 -3.43
CA VAL A 49 -17.93 10.36 -3.00
C VAL A 49 -16.63 9.59 -3.28
N ARG A 50 -15.92 9.92 -4.37
CA ARG A 50 -14.62 9.34 -4.68
C ARG A 50 -13.56 9.76 -3.65
N HIS A 51 -13.53 11.03 -3.25
CA HIS A 51 -12.63 11.54 -2.21
C HIS A 51 -12.89 10.97 -0.82
N ALA A 52 -14.07 10.38 -0.58
CA ALA A 52 -14.33 9.60 0.63
C ALA A 52 -13.48 8.30 0.68
N LEU A 53 -12.98 7.81 -0.46
CA LEU A 53 -12.06 6.68 -0.49
C LEU A 53 -10.61 7.14 -0.33
N ALA A 54 -9.84 6.42 0.48
CA ALA A 54 -8.40 6.56 0.50
C ALA A 54 -7.81 6.24 -0.89
N PRO A 55 -6.76 6.95 -1.37
CA PRO A 55 -6.17 6.72 -2.71
C PRO A 55 -5.68 5.28 -2.96
N SER A 56 -5.32 4.54 -1.90
CA SER A 56 -4.99 3.11 -2.02
C SER A 56 -6.22 2.23 -2.25
N SER A 57 -7.34 2.58 -1.61
CA SER A 57 -8.61 1.88 -1.73
C SER A 57 -9.22 2.13 -3.10
N GLU A 58 -9.18 3.37 -3.59
CA GLU A 58 -9.61 3.73 -4.95
C GLU A 58 -8.86 2.90 -6.00
N ARG A 59 -7.52 2.88 -5.97
CA ARG A 59 -6.71 2.06 -6.89
C ARG A 59 -7.07 0.57 -6.83
N THR A 60 -7.33 0.06 -5.64
CA THR A 60 -7.72 -1.34 -5.43
C THR A 60 -9.11 -1.60 -6.03
N TYR A 61 -10.07 -0.70 -5.79
CA TYR A 61 -11.42 -0.79 -6.33
C TYR A 61 -11.43 -0.69 -7.85
N LEU A 62 -10.65 0.21 -8.43
CA LEU A 62 -10.49 0.32 -9.88
C LEU A 62 -9.92 -0.97 -10.48
N GLY A 63 -8.87 -1.54 -9.87
CA GLY A 63 -8.30 -2.81 -10.34
C GLY A 63 -9.30 -3.97 -10.26
N PHE A 64 -10.04 -4.05 -9.16
CA PHE A 64 -11.09 -5.06 -8.95
C PHE A 64 -12.25 -4.90 -9.93
N PHE A 65 -12.71 -3.66 -10.14
CA PHE A 65 -13.79 -3.36 -11.08
C PHE A 65 -13.36 -3.60 -12.52
N GLY A 66 -12.11 -3.30 -12.88
CA GLY A 66 -11.55 -3.65 -14.19
C GLY A 66 -11.64 -5.14 -14.50
N ALA A 67 -11.42 -6.01 -13.50
CA ALA A 67 -11.61 -7.45 -13.67
C ALA A 67 -13.09 -7.84 -13.89
N TRP A 68 -14.03 -7.10 -13.30
CA TRP A 68 -15.46 -7.25 -13.58
C TRP A 68 -15.81 -6.80 -15.00
N VAL A 69 -15.33 -5.62 -15.44
CA VAL A 69 -15.54 -5.12 -16.81
C VAL A 69 -15.06 -6.15 -17.83
N LYS A 70 -13.84 -6.67 -17.63
CA LYS A 70 -13.27 -7.71 -18.49
C LYS A 70 -14.15 -8.95 -18.57
N PHE A 71 -14.64 -9.44 -17.43
CA PHE A 71 -15.56 -10.57 -17.39
C PHE A 71 -16.86 -10.27 -18.17
N ARG A 72 -17.45 -9.11 -17.95
CA ARG A 72 -18.71 -8.71 -18.60
C ARG A 72 -18.58 -8.63 -20.10
N GLU A 73 -17.57 -7.89 -20.56
CA GLU A 73 -17.41 -7.58 -21.98
C GLU A 73 -16.78 -8.74 -22.75
N ASP A 74 -15.68 -9.30 -22.24
CA ASP A 74 -14.87 -10.26 -23.00
C ASP A 74 -15.32 -11.71 -22.81
N VAL A 75 -15.94 -12.04 -21.67
CA VAL A 75 -16.28 -13.44 -21.33
C VAL A 75 -17.77 -13.72 -21.55
N VAL A 76 -18.65 -12.82 -21.10
CA VAL A 76 -20.11 -13.03 -21.17
C VAL A 76 -20.76 -12.24 -22.31
N GLY A 77 -20.08 -11.23 -22.88
CA GLY A 77 -20.65 -10.37 -23.91
C GLY A 77 -21.82 -9.50 -23.43
N ARG A 78 -21.82 -9.11 -22.15
CA ARG A 78 -22.85 -8.27 -21.50
C ARG A 78 -22.34 -6.85 -21.25
N PRO A 79 -23.23 -5.85 -21.15
CA PRO A 79 -22.85 -4.49 -20.76
C PRO A 79 -22.10 -4.45 -19.42
N THR A 80 -21.16 -3.51 -19.28
CA THR A 80 -20.32 -3.37 -18.07
C THR A 80 -21.15 -3.31 -16.78
N PHE A 81 -22.25 -2.56 -16.82
CA PHE A 81 -23.16 -2.40 -15.69
C PHE A 81 -24.40 -3.27 -15.86
N MET A 82 -24.91 -3.77 -14.74
CA MET A 82 -26.23 -4.39 -14.67
C MET A 82 -27.31 -3.30 -14.81
N MET A 83 -28.40 -3.60 -15.51
CA MET A 83 -29.46 -2.63 -15.73
C MET A 83 -30.31 -2.46 -14.46
N PRO A 84 -30.73 -1.23 -14.10
CA PRO A 84 -31.57 -1.00 -12.92
C PRO A 84 -32.91 -1.74 -12.93
N SER A 85 -33.43 -2.04 -14.12
CA SER A 85 -34.68 -2.77 -14.33
C SER A 85 -34.52 -4.29 -14.31
N SER A 86 -33.30 -4.82 -14.16
CA SER A 86 -33.11 -6.26 -14.08
C SER A 86 -33.73 -6.79 -12.78
N PRO A 87 -34.58 -7.84 -12.85
CA PRO A 87 -35.18 -8.40 -11.65
C PRO A 87 -34.06 -8.95 -10.75
N SER A 88 -34.25 -8.86 -9.42
CA SER A 88 -33.27 -9.28 -8.41
C SER A 88 -32.63 -10.65 -8.70
N PRO A 89 -33.38 -11.70 -9.12
CA PRO A 89 -32.80 -13.01 -9.45
C PRO A 89 -31.74 -12.97 -10.56
N ASP A 90 -31.93 -12.15 -11.60
CA ASP A 90 -30.98 -12.05 -12.72
C ASP A 90 -29.68 -11.39 -12.27
N SER A 91 -29.76 -10.38 -11.41
CA SER A 91 -28.58 -9.72 -10.86
C SER A 91 -27.75 -10.68 -10.00
N VAL A 92 -28.41 -11.49 -9.16
CA VAL A 92 -27.76 -12.50 -8.32
C VAL A 92 -27.09 -13.58 -9.18
N SER A 93 -27.76 -14.04 -10.24
CA SER A 93 -27.20 -15.00 -11.18
C SER A 93 -25.91 -14.47 -11.83
N GLN A 94 -25.92 -13.22 -12.30
CA GLN A 94 -24.75 -12.56 -12.90
C GLN A 94 -23.57 -12.44 -11.92
N LEU A 95 -23.84 -12.17 -10.64
CA LEU A 95 -22.81 -12.15 -9.60
C LEU A 95 -22.28 -13.55 -9.28
N LEU A 96 -23.13 -14.58 -9.29
CA LEU A 96 -22.72 -15.97 -9.11
C LEU A 96 -21.81 -16.45 -10.25
N GLU A 97 -22.16 -16.13 -11.51
CA GLU A 97 -21.32 -16.39 -12.68
C GLU A 97 -19.93 -15.74 -12.50
N TYR A 98 -19.89 -14.50 -12.00
CA TYR A 98 -18.62 -13.82 -11.74
C TYR A 98 -17.81 -14.43 -10.61
N VAL A 99 -18.45 -14.85 -9.51
CA VAL A 99 -17.78 -15.57 -8.42
C VAL A 99 -17.16 -16.87 -8.95
N ALA A 100 -17.89 -17.60 -9.79
CA ALA A 100 -17.39 -18.81 -10.45
C ALA A 100 -16.18 -18.48 -11.34
N TYR A 101 -16.28 -17.49 -12.23
CA TYR A 101 -15.18 -17.03 -13.08
C TYR A 101 -13.94 -16.62 -12.27
N ALA A 102 -14.13 -15.81 -11.23
CA ALA A 102 -13.04 -15.33 -10.39
C ALA A 102 -12.34 -16.47 -9.63
N PHE A 103 -13.08 -17.52 -9.28
CA PHE A 103 -12.52 -18.70 -8.66
C PHE A 103 -11.81 -19.61 -9.66
N THR A 104 -12.48 -20.01 -10.74
CA THR A 104 -12.00 -21.05 -11.67
C THR A 104 -10.99 -20.53 -12.68
N VAL A 105 -11.17 -19.31 -13.19
CA VAL A 105 -10.31 -18.72 -14.23
C VAL A 105 -9.21 -17.87 -13.62
N LEU A 106 -9.54 -17.03 -12.62
CA LEU A 106 -8.55 -16.14 -11.99
C LEU A 106 -7.85 -16.76 -10.77
N GLY A 107 -8.32 -17.91 -10.26
CA GLY A 107 -7.72 -18.58 -9.10
C GLY A 107 -7.82 -17.76 -7.81
N LEU A 108 -8.77 -16.82 -7.71
CA LEU A 108 -8.85 -15.90 -6.58
C LEU A 108 -9.39 -16.59 -5.32
N ARG A 109 -8.92 -16.11 -4.17
CA ARG A 109 -9.41 -16.55 -2.85
C ARG A 109 -10.70 -15.81 -2.50
N GLN A 110 -11.51 -16.43 -1.64
CA GLN A 110 -12.79 -15.88 -1.15
C GLN A 110 -12.72 -14.39 -0.77
N THR A 111 -11.75 -13.99 0.05
CA THR A 111 -11.63 -12.61 0.55
C THR A 111 -11.34 -11.61 -0.57
N THR A 112 -10.57 -12.01 -1.58
CA THR A 112 -10.31 -11.18 -2.76
C THR A 112 -11.57 -11.05 -3.61
N ILE A 113 -12.31 -12.14 -3.85
CA ILE A 113 -13.58 -12.11 -4.59
C ILE A 113 -14.60 -11.21 -3.88
N ALA A 114 -14.70 -11.27 -2.55
CA ALA A 114 -15.56 -10.37 -1.77
C ALA A 114 -15.16 -8.89 -1.95
N GLY A 115 -13.85 -8.61 -2.05
CA GLY A 115 -13.34 -7.28 -2.41
C GLY A 115 -13.77 -6.84 -3.81
N HIS A 116 -13.74 -7.75 -4.79
CA HIS A 116 -14.26 -7.46 -6.13
C HIS A 116 -15.75 -7.14 -6.13
N LEU A 117 -16.56 -7.94 -5.45
CA LEU A 117 -18.00 -7.69 -5.32
C LEU A 117 -18.28 -6.34 -4.65
N SER A 118 -17.47 -5.96 -3.64
CA SER A 118 -17.58 -4.65 -3.00
C SER A 118 -17.30 -3.50 -3.97
N ALA A 119 -16.28 -3.65 -4.83
CA ALA A 119 -15.99 -2.67 -5.88
C ALA A 119 -17.11 -2.60 -6.93
N VAL A 120 -17.65 -3.75 -7.36
CA VAL A 120 -18.80 -3.82 -8.26
C VAL A 120 -19.99 -3.06 -7.68
N LYS A 121 -20.36 -3.34 -6.43
CA LYS A 121 -21.43 -2.63 -5.72
C LYS A 121 -21.17 -1.13 -5.65
N PHE A 122 -19.94 -0.73 -5.30
CA PHE A 122 -19.55 0.68 -5.20
C PHE A 122 -19.73 1.43 -6.52
N PHE A 123 -19.24 0.88 -7.64
CA PHE A 123 -19.35 1.54 -8.94
C PHE A 123 -20.77 1.53 -9.51
N HIS A 124 -21.59 0.50 -9.23
CA HIS A 124 -23.00 0.51 -9.62
C HIS A 124 -23.81 1.56 -8.84
N ARG A 125 -23.55 1.71 -7.55
CA ARG A 125 -24.13 2.77 -6.72
C ARG A 125 -23.75 4.15 -7.26
N LEU A 126 -22.48 4.34 -7.64
CA LEU A 126 -22.01 5.60 -8.18
C LEU A 126 -22.60 5.94 -9.56
N ALA A 127 -22.70 4.95 -10.46
CA ALA A 127 -23.11 5.20 -11.84
C ALA A 127 -24.63 5.27 -12.03
N TYR A 128 -25.40 4.49 -11.25
CA TYR A 128 -26.84 4.32 -11.47
C TYR A 128 -27.67 4.47 -10.18
N ALA A 129 -27.07 4.90 -9.06
CA ALA A 129 -27.72 4.90 -7.74
C ALA A 129 -28.35 3.54 -7.37
N MET A 130 -27.78 2.45 -7.91
CA MET A 130 -28.33 1.10 -7.78
C MET A 130 -27.58 0.30 -6.70
N GLU A 131 -28.34 -0.35 -5.82
CA GLU A 131 -27.81 -1.32 -4.87
C GLU A 131 -27.70 -2.70 -5.51
N VAL A 132 -26.47 -3.18 -5.63
CA VAL A 132 -26.20 -4.57 -6.00
C VAL A 132 -26.27 -5.44 -4.76
N ASP A 133 -27.09 -6.50 -4.76
CA ASP A 133 -27.22 -7.43 -3.63
C ASP A 133 -26.06 -8.44 -3.56
N THR A 134 -24.87 -7.93 -3.25
CA THR A 134 -23.69 -8.76 -2.96
C THR A 134 -23.81 -9.53 -1.64
N CYS A 135 -24.87 -9.28 -0.85
CA CYS A 135 -25.11 -9.88 0.46
C CYS A 135 -26.12 -11.04 0.40
N HIS A 136 -26.65 -11.35 -0.79
CA HIS A 136 -27.57 -12.45 -1.04
C HIS A 136 -27.03 -13.77 -0.48
N SER A 137 -27.94 -14.62 0.03
CA SER A 137 -27.60 -15.90 0.67
C SER A 137 -26.79 -16.81 -0.25
N LEU A 138 -27.18 -16.91 -1.53
CA LEU A 138 -26.46 -17.69 -2.54
C LEU A 138 -25.03 -17.20 -2.78
N ILE A 139 -24.79 -15.88 -2.80
CA ILE A 139 -23.44 -15.31 -2.95
C ILE A 139 -22.58 -15.68 -1.74
N LYS A 140 -23.13 -15.56 -0.53
CA LYS A 140 -22.44 -15.98 0.70
C LYS A 140 -22.11 -17.46 0.69
N GLN A 141 -23.02 -18.32 0.22
CA GLN A 141 -22.79 -19.76 0.07
C GLN A 141 -21.72 -20.06 -0.98
N ALA A 142 -21.74 -19.38 -2.13
CA ALA A 142 -20.73 -19.53 -3.18
C ALA A 142 -19.33 -19.15 -2.66
N LEU A 143 -19.21 -18.03 -1.94
CA LEU A 143 -17.96 -17.63 -1.29
C LEU A 143 -17.47 -18.68 -0.27
N LYS A 144 -18.36 -19.25 0.55
CA LYS A 144 -18.01 -20.39 1.42
C LYS A 144 -17.54 -21.61 0.62
N GLY A 145 -18.17 -21.88 -0.52
CA GLY A 145 -17.76 -22.92 -1.47
C GLY A 145 -16.34 -22.69 -1.99
N VAL A 146 -16.01 -21.46 -2.41
CA VAL A 146 -14.64 -21.07 -2.82
C VAL A 146 -13.62 -21.31 -1.70
N ALA A 147 -13.95 -20.92 -0.46
CA ALA A 147 -13.06 -21.13 0.68
C ALA A 147 -12.81 -22.63 0.93
N ARG A 148 -13.85 -23.46 0.87
CA ARG A 148 -13.74 -24.93 1.00
C ARG A 148 -12.99 -25.56 -0.18
N GLY A 149 -13.22 -25.09 -1.40
CA GLY A 149 -12.53 -25.56 -2.60
C GLY A 149 -11.02 -25.35 -2.52
N HIS A 150 -10.59 -24.15 -2.11
CA HIS A 150 -9.16 -23.87 -1.84
C HIS A 150 -8.59 -24.76 -0.72
N ALA A 151 -9.35 -25.00 0.36
CA ALA A 151 -8.91 -25.89 1.43
C ALA A 151 -8.76 -27.35 0.95
N GLY A 152 -9.69 -27.83 0.12
CA GLY A 152 -9.67 -29.19 -0.43
C GLY A 152 -8.48 -29.48 -1.34
N VAL A 153 -7.99 -28.48 -2.09
CA VAL A 153 -6.77 -28.60 -2.91
C VAL A 153 -5.48 -28.37 -2.12
N GLY A 154 -5.55 -28.32 -0.78
CA GLY A 154 -4.39 -28.13 0.08
C GLY A 154 -3.78 -26.73 -0.02
N ALA A 155 -4.55 -25.70 -0.41
CA ALA A 155 -4.04 -24.34 -0.44
C ALA A 155 -3.60 -23.95 0.97
N GLN A 156 -2.28 -23.88 1.19
CA GLN A 156 -1.73 -23.65 2.51
C GLN A 156 -2.30 -22.37 3.13
N GLN A 157 -2.86 -22.52 4.32
CA GLN A 157 -3.25 -21.39 5.14
C GLN A 157 -1.99 -20.59 5.44
N ARG A 158 -2.05 -19.27 5.19
CA ARG A 158 -0.95 -18.38 5.56
C ARG A 158 -0.93 -18.26 7.08
N VAL A 159 -0.13 -19.10 7.74
CA VAL A 159 0.11 -18.98 9.18
C VAL A 159 0.93 -17.71 9.40
N ARG A 160 0.32 -16.70 10.03
CA ARG A 160 1.03 -15.50 10.46
C ARG A 160 1.78 -15.84 11.74
N ARG A 161 3.09 -16.02 11.65
CA ARG A 161 3.94 -16.17 12.83
C ARG A 161 4.38 -14.77 13.30
N PRO A 162 4.31 -14.46 14.60
CA PRO A 162 4.85 -13.21 15.11
C PRO A 162 6.36 -13.18 14.89
N VAL A 163 6.88 -12.03 14.49
CA VAL A 163 8.32 -11.77 14.43
C VAL A 163 8.77 -11.45 15.85
N SER A 164 9.72 -12.20 16.40
CA SER A 164 10.31 -11.93 17.71
C SER A 164 11.53 -11.01 17.57
N TRP A 165 11.92 -10.37 18.67
CA TRP A 165 13.16 -9.61 18.70
C TRP A 165 14.40 -10.49 18.46
N SER A 166 14.42 -11.71 19.01
CA SER A 166 15.51 -12.67 18.79
C SER A 166 15.70 -13.02 17.30
N MET A 167 14.60 -13.18 16.57
CA MET A 167 14.61 -13.43 15.14
C MET A 167 15.17 -12.24 14.36
N LEU A 168 14.77 -11.01 14.71
CA LEU A 168 15.34 -9.82 14.09
C LEU A 168 16.84 -9.72 14.38
N LYS A 169 17.29 -9.90 15.62
CA LYS A 169 18.72 -9.88 15.97
C LYS A 169 19.56 -10.84 15.13
N GLU A 170 19.07 -12.06 14.92
CA GLU A 170 19.73 -13.05 14.06
C GLU A 170 19.87 -12.55 12.61
N GLY A 171 18.87 -11.79 12.14
CA GLY A 171 18.91 -11.07 10.87
C GLY A 171 20.06 -10.07 10.71
N GLY A 172 20.71 -9.64 11.80
CA GLY A 172 21.93 -8.83 11.76
C GLY A 172 23.06 -9.48 10.95
N ARG A 173 23.12 -10.82 10.92
CA ARG A 173 24.10 -11.59 10.11
C ARG A 173 23.92 -11.42 8.60
N LEU A 174 22.74 -10.98 8.16
CA LEU A 174 22.43 -10.74 6.74
C LEU A 174 22.82 -9.33 6.28
N VAL A 175 23.15 -8.42 7.19
CA VAL A 175 23.48 -7.01 6.87
C VAL A 175 24.55 -6.89 5.79
N PRO A 176 25.68 -7.64 5.81
CA PRO A 176 26.68 -7.57 4.75
C PRO A 176 26.13 -7.94 3.36
N GLN A 177 25.17 -8.87 3.30
CA GLN A 177 24.57 -9.35 2.06
C GLN A 177 23.62 -8.32 1.42
N TRP A 178 23.09 -7.40 2.21
CA TRP A 178 22.28 -6.27 1.74
C TRP A 178 23.13 -5.08 1.26
N GLY A 179 24.46 -5.23 1.27
CA GLY A 179 25.43 -4.23 0.84
C GLY A 179 25.73 -3.16 1.89
N THR A 180 26.48 -2.14 1.49
CA THR A 180 26.98 -1.07 2.37
C THR A 180 25.90 -0.25 3.07
N ARG A 181 24.64 -0.36 2.63
CA ARG A 181 23.48 0.33 3.18
C ARG A 181 22.53 -0.61 3.94
N GLY A 182 22.87 -1.89 4.03
CA GLY A 182 22.10 -2.93 4.71
C GLY A 182 21.83 -2.62 6.18
N ARG A 183 22.74 -1.90 6.85
CA ARG A 183 22.57 -1.53 8.26
C ARG A 183 21.36 -0.63 8.49
N VAL A 184 21.10 0.32 7.59
CA VAL A 184 19.89 1.17 7.65
C VAL A 184 18.64 0.33 7.51
N LEU A 185 18.64 -0.65 6.59
CA LEU A 185 17.48 -1.54 6.39
C LEU A 185 17.22 -2.39 7.64
N PHE A 186 18.26 -2.95 8.24
CA PHE A 186 18.19 -3.70 9.49
C PHE A 186 17.59 -2.85 10.62
N LEU A 187 18.18 -1.69 10.88
CA LEU A 187 17.73 -0.79 11.94
C LEU A 187 16.31 -0.28 11.68
N ALA A 188 15.91 -0.09 10.42
CA ALA A 188 14.55 0.28 10.07
C ALA A 188 13.52 -0.82 10.36
N LEU A 189 13.87 -2.09 10.12
CA LEU A 189 13.03 -3.24 10.50
C LEU A 189 12.92 -3.35 12.03
N SER A 190 14.03 -3.16 12.75
CA SER A 190 14.07 -3.15 14.22
C SER A 190 13.24 -2.01 14.81
N ALA A 191 13.34 -0.80 14.25
CA ALA A 191 12.50 0.33 14.65
C ALA A 191 11.02 0.03 14.38
N SER A 192 10.69 -0.55 13.22
CA SER A 192 9.31 -0.96 12.92
C SER A 192 8.76 -1.95 13.95
N PHE A 193 9.59 -2.85 14.48
CA PHE A 193 9.22 -3.78 15.55
C PHE A 193 8.92 -3.06 16.88
N PHE A 194 9.82 -2.21 17.37
CA PHE A 194 9.67 -1.56 18.68
C PHE A 194 8.52 -0.54 18.74
N PHE A 195 8.28 0.15 17.63
CA PHE A 195 7.24 1.18 17.53
C PHE A 195 5.97 0.65 16.87
N LEU A 196 5.92 -0.64 16.50
CA LEU A 196 4.80 -1.28 15.81
C LEU A 196 4.37 -0.53 14.53
N MET A 197 5.36 -0.01 13.79
CA MET A 197 5.11 0.82 12.61
C MET A 197 4.62 -0.04 11.45
N ARG A 198 3.72 0.54 10.65
CA ARG A 198 3.32 -0.04 9.37
C ARG A 198 4.41 0.22 8.33
N ALA A 199 4.46 -0.66 7.33
CA ALA A 199 5.41 -0.49 6.23
C ALA A 199 5.27 0.84 5.47
N CYS A 200 4.07 1.42 5.40
CA CYS A 200 3.84 2.73 4.76
C CYS A 200 4.25 3.93 5.62
N GLU A 201 4.44 3.73 6.92
CA GLU A 201 4.94 4.77 7.83
C GLU A 201 6.47 4.83 7.80
N MET A 202 7.13 3.68 7.57
CA MET A 202 8.59 3.59 7.59
C MET A 202 9.24 3.60 6.20
N PHE A 203 8.68 2.90 5.22
CA PHE A 203 9.33 2.63 3.93
C PHE A 203 8.64 3.34 2.77
N ALA A 204 9.43 3.75 1.79
CA ALA A 204 8.91 4.38 0.59
C ALA A 204 8.13 3.37 -0.28
N VAL A 205 7.14 3.88 -1.03
CA VAL A 205 6.38 3.06 -1.98
C VAL A 205 7.25 2.68 -3.18
N SER A 206 8.05 3.64 -3.64
CA SER A 206 9.05 3.48 -4.70
C SER A 206 10.33 4.22 -4.32
N SER A 207 11.41 4.03 -5.08
CA SER A 207 12.71 4.71 -4.85
C SER A 207 12.64 6.23 -4.97
N LEU A 208 11.59 6.77 -5.60
CA LEU A 208 11.43 8.20 -5.89
C LEU A 208 10.28 8.86 -5.10
N ALA A 209 9.45 8.09 -4.41
CA ALA A 209 8.26 8.63 -3.75
C ALA A 209 8.07 8.01 -2.37
N MET A 210 8.36 8.82 -1.34
CA MET A 210 7.81 8.60 -0.01
C MET A 210 6.43 9.25 0.05
N ASP A 211 5.49 8.61 0.72
CA ASP A 211 4.19 9.21 0.99
C ASP A 211 4.39 10.46 1.86
N SER A 212 4.01 11.63 1.34
CA SER A 212 4.24 12.91 2.01
C SER A 212 3.50 13.02 3.33
N CYS A 213 2.40 12.28 3.49
CA CYS A 213 1.52 12.29 4.65
C CYS A 213 1.92 11.23 5.69
N HIS A 214 2.27 10.02 5.23
CA HIS A 214 2.48 8.88 6.13
C HIS A 214 3.95 8.59 6.46
N GLY A 215 4.87 8.91 5.56
CA GLY A 215 6.27 8.53 5.72
C GLY A 215 7.00 9.30 6.82
N LEU A 216 7.63 8.62 7.77
CA LEU A 216 8.42 9.27 8.82
C LEU A 216 9.67 9.94 8.26
N ARG A 217 9.91 11.16 8.74
CA ARG A 217 11.12 11.94 8.47
C ARG A 217 12.04 11.91 9.68
N ARG A 218 13.30 12.28 9.48
CA ARG A 218 14.29 12.37 10.56
C ARG A 218 13.88 13.41 11.62
N GLY A 219 13.24 14.51 11.20
CA GLY A 219 12.71 15.54 12.09
C GLY A 219 11.45 15.14 12.86
N ASP A 220 10.82 14.01 12.52
CA ASP A 220 9.69 13.46 13.27
C ASP A 220 10.15 12.70 14.53
N VAL A 221 11.46 12.62 14.79
CA VAL A 221 12.06 11.90 15.93
C VAL A 221 12.75 12.89 16.87
N ALA A 222 12.35 12.86 18.13
CA ALA A 222 12.95 13.65 19.21
C ALA A 222 13.52 12.74 20.31
N PHE A 223 14.61 13.17 20.92
CA PHE A 223 15.29 12.46 22.00
C PHE A 223 15.25 13.31 23.26
N PHE A 224 15.14 12.66 24.41
CA PHE A 224 15.03 13.32 25.70
C PHE A 224 15.96 12.67 26.73
N LEU A 225 16.37 13.48 27.70
CA LEU A 225 16.92 13.04 28.98
C LEU A 225 16.04 13.65 30.07
N GLY A 226 15.25 12.82 30.76
CA GLY A 226 14.17 13.27 31.64
C GLY A 226 13.12 14.07 30.87
N SER A 227 12.96 15.36 31.22
CA SER A 227 12.04 16.29 30.56
C SER A 227 12.69 17.14 29.46
N ARG A 228 14.02 17.10 29.33
CA ARG A 228 14.77 17.97 28.41
C ARG A 228 14.95 17.31 27.05
N GLN A 229 14.49 17.97 25.99
CA GLN A 229 14.80 17.55 24.62
C GLN A 229 16.29 17.77 24.33
N LEU A 230 16.93 16.76 23.75
CA LEU A 230 18.35 16.75 23.42
C LEU A 230 18.60 17.19 21.98
N PRO A 231 19.66 17.97 21.73
CA PRO A 231 20.09 18.28 20.37
C PRO A 231 20.75 17.06 19.70
N PRO A 232 20.93 17.06 18.36
CA PRO A 232 21.44 15.91 17.61
C PRO A 232 22.76 15.31 18.11
N GLU A 233 23.66 16.15 18.60
CA GLU A 233 25.02 15.77 19.04
C GLU A 233 24.99 14.99 20.36
N ARG A 234 23.95 15.19 21.17
CA ARG A 234 23.79 14.58 22.51
C ARG A 234 22.81 13.42 22.55
N ARG A 235 22.32 12.95 21.39
CA ARG A 235 21.35 11.85 21.33
C ARG A 235 21.80 10.57 22.03
N GLY A 236 23.11 10.30 22.12
CA GLY A 236 23.66 9.14 22.82
C GLY A 236 23.25 9.06 24.31
N GLU A 237 23.05 10.23 24.94
CA GLU A 237 22.66 10.37 26.35
C GLU A 237 21.17 10.12 26.60
N ALA A 238 20.35 9.97 25.56
CA ALA A 238 18.90 9.94 25.69
C ALA A 238 18.39 8.74 26.49
N ASP A 239 17.51 8.98 27.47
CA ASP A 239 16.76 7.93 28.16
C ASP A 239 15.41 7.65 27.48
N ARG A 240 14.99 8.51 26.55
CA ARG A 240 13.68 8.43 25.91
C ARG A 240 13.73 8.94 24.48
N VAL A 241 12.90 8.32 23.65
CA VAL A 241 12.67 8.73 22.26
C VAL A 241 11.18 8.89 22.01
N GLU A 242 10.83 9.94 21.28
CA GLU A 242 9.47 10.21 20.82
C GLU A 242 9.46 10.23 19.30
N VAL A 243 8.51 9.49 18.72
CA VAL A 243 8.27 9.45 17.27
C VAL A 243 6.90 10.02 16.98
N ARG A 244 6.87 11.10 16.19
CA ARG A 244 5.67 11.80 15.78
C ARG A 244 5.19 11.30 14.42
N PHE A 245 4.10 10.56 14.41
CA PHE A 245 3.40 10.19 13.20
C PHE A 245 2.54 11.37 12.75
N ARG A 246 2.85 11.94 11.58
CA ARG A 246 2.09 13.07 11.00
C ARG A 246 0.68 12.67 10.58
N SER A 247 0.49 11.40 10.24
CA SER A 247 -0.81 10.78 10.05
C SER A 247 -0.67 9.26 10.17
N SER A 248 -1.76 8.56 10.49
CA SER A 248 -1.80 7.09 10.48
C SER A 248 -2.81 6.57 9.45
N LYS A 249 -2.73 5.27 9.10
CA LYS A 249 -3.62 4.64 8.11
C LYS A 249 -5.13 4.69 8.47
N GLY A 250 -5.50 5.07 9.70
CA GLY A 250 -6.89 5.29 10.12
C GLY A 250 -7.21 6.74 10.50
N ASP A 251 -6.25 7.64 10.40
CA ASP A 251 -6.37 9.02 10.85
C ASP A 251 -6.91 9.90 9.72
N GLN A 252 -8.22 9.81 9.50
CA GLN A 252 -8.94 10.56 8.45
C GLN A 252 -8.79 12.08 8.63
N PHE A 253 -8.60 12.55 9.87
CA PHE A 253 -8.48 13.96 10.21
C PHE A 253 -7.03 14.45 10.33
N ARG A 254 -6.04 13.57 10.06
CA ARG A 254 -4.61 13.90 10.14
C ARG A 254 -4.20 14.54 11.47
N LYS A 255 -4.78 14.08 12.58
CA LYS A 255 -4.41 14.55 13.93
C LYS A 255 -3.00 14.11 14.31
N GLY A 256 -2.49 13.06 13.67
CA GLY A 256 -1.22 12.43 13.99
C GLY A 256 -1.28 11.59 15.26
N ALA A 257 -0.13 11.07 15.65
CA ALA A 257 0.06 10.35 16.90
C ALA A 257 1.51 10.52 17.39
N VAL A 258 1.74 10.42 18.70
CA VAL A 258 3.10 10.38 19.27
C VAL A 258 3.27 9.03 19.96
N CYS A 259 4.36 8.35 19.63
CA CYS A 259 4.76 7.10 20.29
C CYS A 259 6.05 7.34 21.06
N THR A 260 6.00 7.07 22.35
CA THR A 260 7.14 7.25 23.27
C THR A 260 7.68 5.89 23.69
N ARG A 261 9.02 5.79 23.72
CA ARG A 261 9.73 4.63 24.27
C ARG A 261 10.84 5.11 25.20
N ALA A 262 10.93 4.50 26.37
CA ALA A 262 12.00 4.73 27.33
C ALA A 262 13.07 3.63 27.19
N ARG A 263 14.31 3.98 27.53
CA ARG A 263 15.43 3.06 27.62
C ARG A 263 15.33 2.33 28.98
N PRO A 264 15.28 1.00 29.02
CA PRO A 264 15.10 0.24 30.26
C PRO A 264 16.38 0.14 31.12
N GLY A 265 17.53 0.60 30.63
CA GLY A 265 18.83 0.43 31.28
C GLY A 265 19.93 1.30 30.66
N PRO A 266 21.22 1.00 30.90
CA PRO A 266 22.32 1.74 30.30
C PRO A 266 22.34 1.59 28.76
N PRO A 267 23.04 2.49 28.04
CA PRO A 267 23.20 2.37 26.60
C PRO A 267 23.79 1.00 26.22
N GLN A 268 23.17 0.33 25.25
CA GLN A 268 23.65 -0.93 24.70
C GLN A 268 23.65 -0.85 23.18
N SER A 269 24.60 -1.54 22.54
CA SER A 269 24.55 -1.69 21.08
C SER A 269 23.31 -2.51 20.70
N VAL A 270 22.78 -2.27 19.50
CA VAL A 270 21.61 -3.02 18.99
C VAL A 270 21.90 -4.51 18.92
N GLU A 271 23.15 -4.89 18.62
CA GLU A 271 23.62 -6.27 18.57
C GLU A 271 23.64 -6.94 19.94
N CYS A 272 23.92 -6.18 20.99
CA CYS A 272 23.92 -6.64 22.38
C CYS A 272 22.52 -6.59 23.04
N GLY A 273 21.46 -6.32 22.28
CA GLY A 273 20.09 -6.27 22.81
C GLY A 273 19.56 -4.87 23.11
N GLY A 274 20.20 -3.83 22.58
CA GLY A 274 19.73 -2.45 22.64
C GLY A 274 18.25 -2.30 22.29
N GLY A 275 17.58 -1.41 23.02
CA GLY A 275 16.13 -1.21 22.93
C GLY A 275 15.74 -0.24 21.82
N ALA A 276 14.49 0.23 21.88
CA ALA A 276 13.93 1.18 20.91
C ALA A 276 14.74 2.47 20.76
N VAL A 277 15.27 3.00 21.88
CA VAL A 277 16.09 4.22 21.92
C VAL A 277 17.41 3.98 21.17
N ASP A 278 18.12 2.90 21.47
CA ASP A 278 19.42 2.60 20.88
C ASP A 278 19.31 2.34 19.37
N VAL A 279 18.28 1.61 18.94
CA VAL A 279 17.98 1.39 17.52
C VAL A 279 17.76 2.71 16.79
N MET A 280 17.03 3.66 17.38
CA MET A 280 16.72 4.93 16.73
C MET A 280 17.93 5.87 16.69
N ILE A 281 18.75 5.89 17.75
CA ILE A 281 20.02 6.62 17.77
C ILE A 281 20.91 6.09 16.65
N GLU A 282 21.13 4.78 16.59
CA GLU A 282 22.02 4.16 15.61
C GLU A 282 21.53 4.39 14.17
N LEU A 283 20.22 4.30 13.95
CA LEU A 283 19.61 4.56 12.63
C LEU A 283 19.89 5.98 12.14
N LEU A 284 19.72 6.97 13.02
CA LEU A 284 19.98 8.37 12.67
C LEU A 284 21.48 8.65 12.53
N SER A 285 22.33 7.94 13.27
CA SER A 285 23.79 8.06 13.19
C SER A 285 24.43 7.42 11.96
N CYS A 286 23.73 6.53 11.23
CA CYS A 286 24.26 5.95 9.98
C CYS A 286 24.60 7.02 8.92
N PHE A 287 23.82 8.11 8.88
CA PHE A 287 24.02 9.23 7.95
C PHE A 287 23.68 10.56 8.65
N PRO A 288 24.57 11.09 9.50
CA PRO A 288 24.27 12.24 10.35
C PRO A 288 24.05 13.53 9.54
N VAL A 289 24.68 13.63 8.36
CA VAL A 289 24.60 14.78 7.44
C VAL A 289 23.23 14.95 6.75
N LEU A 290 22.32 13.96 6.85
CA LEU A 290 21.01 14.07 6.22
C LEU A 290 20.11 15.07 6.95
N PRO A 291 19.39 15.94 6.21
CA PRO A 291 18.55 16.98 6.81
C PRO A 291 17.35 16.38 7.55
N SER A 292 16.75 17.15 8.45
CA SER A 292 15.54 16.76 9.19
C SER A 292 14.36 16.42 8.29
N SER A 293 14.29 17.01 7.09
CA SER A 293 13.26 16.74 6.09
C SER A 293 13.42 15.39 5.37
N ALA A 294 14.60 14.77 5.43
CA ALA A 294 14.84 13.50 4.76
C ALA A 294 14.03 12.36 5.40
N PRO A 295 13.59 11.37 4.60
CA PRO A 295 12.99 10.14 5.10
C PRO A 295 13.85 9.47 6.17
N LEU A 296 13.21 8.84 7.16
CA LEU A 296 13.91 8.17 8.26
C LEU A 296 14.80 7.01 7.77
N VAL A 297 14.37 6.32 6.70
CA VAL A 297 15.11 5.22 6.05
C VAL A 297 15.98 5.66 4.87
N ALA A 298 16.25 6.97 4.77
CA ALA A 298 17.15 7.49 3.74
C ALA A 298 18.61 7.12 4.04
N PHE A 299 19.38 6.90 2.97
CA PHE A 299 20.81 6.68 3.03
C PHE A 299 21.53 7.50 1.96
N GLY A 300 22.74 7.97 2.28
CA GLY A 300 23.51 8.79 1.35
C GLY A 300 23.97 8.01 0.13
N THR A 301 23.97 8.65 -1.04
CA THR A 301 24.54 8.10 -2.28
C THR A 301 25.78 8.86 -2.76
N GLY A 302 26.24 9.87 -2.01
CA GLY A 302 27.29 10.82 -2.42
C GLY A 302 26.69 12.15 -2.91
N GLU A 303 27.52 13.20 -3.02
CA GLU A 303 27.16 14.50 -3.61
C GLU A 303 25.89 15.16 -3.01
N GLY A 304 25.64 14.98 -1.72
CA GLY A 304 24.42 15.50 -1.07
C GLY A 304 23.12 14.81 -1.50
N ARG A 305 23.19 13.77 -2.34
CA ARG A 305 22.03 12.96 -2.75
C ARG A 305 21.80 11.82 -1.77
N TRP A 306 20.54 11.42 -1.65
CA TRP A 306 20.12 10.28 -0.86
C TRP A 306 19.12 9.42 -1.63
N SER A 307 19.05 8.15 -1.23
CA SER A 307 18.08 7.17 -1.70
C SER A 307 17.33 6.57 -0.51
N VAL A 308 16.25 5.84 -0.78
CA VAL A 308 15.38 5.28 0.27
C VAL A 308 15.19 3.79 0.11
N TRP A 309 15.13 3.09 1.25
CA TRP A 309 14.64 1.73 1.27
C TRP A 309 13.13 1.68 1.00
N THR A 310 12.74 0.82 0.06
CA THR A 310 11.34 0.65 -0.33
C THR A 310 10.69 -0.47 0.47
N ARG A 311 9.35 -0.48 0.47
CA ARG A 311 8.58 -1.58 1.06
C ARG A 311 8.95 -2.94 0.48
N ARG A 312 9.31 -3.01 -0.81
CA ARG A 312 9.75 -4.25 -1.46
C ARG A 312 11.03 -4.76 -0.83
N HIS A 313 12.03 -3.89 -0.65
CA HIS A 313 13.30 -4.24 -0.02
C HIS A 313 13.10 -4.73 1.43
N ALA A 314 12.30 -4.02 2.22
CA ALA A 314 11.98 -4.41 3.59
C ALA A 314 11.25 -5.77 3.68
N THR A 315 10.31 -6.01 2.77
CA THR A 315 9.57 -7.28 2.72
C THR A 315 10.50 -8.45 2.39
N GLU A 316 11.42 -8.25 1.45
CA GLU A 316 12.37 -9.28 1.05
C GLU A 316 13.41 -9.55 2.14
N ALA A 317 13.99 -8.51 2.73
CA ALA A 317 14.89 -8.64 3.87
C ALA A 317 14.21 -9.38 5.04
N LEU A 318 12.97 -9.02 5.39
CA LEU A 318 12.24 -9.71 6.45
C LEU A 318 11.99 -11.20 6.15
N ARG A 319 11.76 -11.57 4.88
CA ARG A 319 11.66 -13.00 4.50
C ARG A 319 12.96 -13.74 4.70
N GLN A 320 14.09 -13.12 4.36
CA GLN A 320 15.40 -13.71 4.58
C GLN A 320 15.67 -13.89 6.08
N VAL A 321 15.33 -12.90 6.91
CA VAL A 321 15.42 -12.99 8.38
C VAL A 321 14.57 -14.14 8.93
N VAL A 322 13.30 -14.26 8.50
CA VAL A 322 12.40 -15.34 8.92
C VAL A 322 12.95 -16.71 8.47
N SER A 323 13.47 -16.78 7.24
CA SER A 323 14.07 -18.01 6.71
C SER A 323 15.32 -18.43 7.48
N LEU A 324 16.17 -17.47 7.86
CA LEU A 324 17.39 -17.71 8.63
C LEU A 324 17.07 -18.28 10.02
N ALA A 325 15.98 -17.83 10.64
CA ALA A 325 15.51 -18.34 11.93
C ALA A 325 14.88 -19.76 11.86
N GLY A 326 15.10 -20.50 10.77
CA GLY A 326 14.61 -21.87 10.61
C GLY A 326 13.10 -21.98 10.35
N LEU A 327 12.41 -20.85 10.21
CA LEU A 327 11.00 -20.83 9.81
C LEU A 327 10.94 -20.92 8.29
N LYS A 328 10.96 -22.15 7.76
CA LYS A 328 10.78 -22.40 6.32
C LYS A 328 9.53 -21.66 5.83
N SER A 329 9.73 -20.59 5.06
CA SER A 329 8.66 -19.93 4.32
C SER A 329 8.27 -20.90 3.19
N PRO A 330 7.01 -21.37 3.12
CA PRO A 330 6.59 -22.37 2.13
C PRO A 330 6.65 -21.87 0.67
N SER A 331 7.10 -20.65 0.42
CA SER A 331 7.27 -20.11 -0.93
C SER A 331 8.41 -19.08 -0.98
N THR A 332 9.66 -19.50 -1.17
CA THR A 332 10.71 -18.55 -1.57
C THR A 332 11.75 -19.22 -2.49
N ARG A 333 11.72 -18.88 -3.78
CA ARG A 333 12.95 -18.76 -4.57
C ARG A 333 13.58 -17.43 -4.19
N CYS A 334 14.71 -17.46 -3.49
CA CYS A 334 15.51 -16.27 -3.25
C CYS A 334 16.21 -15.90 -4.57
N ILE A 335 15.84 -14.77 -5.19
CA ILE A 335 16.61 -14.21 -6.31
C ILE A 335 17.67 -13.30 -5.69
N PRO A 336 18.97 -13.50 -5.97
CA PRO A 336 20.02 -12.65 -5.44
C PRO A 336 19.83 -11.19 -5.87
N PHE A 337 20.13 -10.26 -4.96
CA PHE A 337 20.09 -8.82 -5.20
C PHE A 337 21.17 -8.45 -6.24
N GLY A 338 20.76 -8.25 -7.49
CA GLY A 338 21.53 -7.47 -8.44
C GLY A 338 21.19 -6.00 -8.27
N LEU A 339 21.99 -5.24 -7.52
CA LEU A 339 22.02 -3.78 -7.60
C LEU A 339 22.66 -3.40 -8.95
N GLY A 340 21.90 -3.59 -10.04
CA GLY A 340 22.31 -3.15 -11.37
C GLY A 340 22.20 -1.64 -11.49
N ALA A 341 23.28 -1.01 -11.98
CA ALA A 341 23.31 0.36 -12.50
C ALA A 341 22.07 0.67 -13.37
N PRO A 342 21.67 1.95 -13.50
CA PRO A 342 20.47 2.33 -14.24
C PRO A 342 20.57 1.84 -15.69
N ARG A 343 19.84 0.77 -16.03
CA ARG A 343 19.67 0.34 -17.41
C ARG A 343 18.74 1.34 -18.08
N THR A 344 19.31 2.16 -18.95
CA THR A 344 18.58 2.88 -19.99
C THR A 344 17.77 1.85 -20.78
N TRP A 345 16.44 2.00 -20.75
CA TRP A 345 15.54 1.24 -21.61
C TRP A 345 15.77 1.65 -23.06
N GLN A 346 16.59 0.90 -23.80
CA GLN A 346 16.56 0.95 -25.26
C GLN A 346 15.40 0.10 -25.77
N ARG A 347 14.53 0.75 -26.53
CA ARG A 347 13.36 0.17 -27.19
C ARG A 347 13.88 -0.62 -28.41
N GLY A 348 14.05 -1.93 -28.23
CA GLY A 348 14.46 -2.86 -29.28
C GLY A 348 13.25 -3.50 -29.97
N GLU A 349 13.28 -3.42 -31.30
CA GLU A 349 12.25 -3.72 -32.30
C GLU A 349 11.56 -5.10 -32.20
N ARG A 350 10.27 -5.10 -32.59
CA ARG A 350 9.56 -6.31 -33.00
C ARG A 350 10.24 -6.89 -34.24
N ARG A 351 10.62 -8.16 -34.21
CA ARG A 351 10.69 -8.99 -35.41
C ARG A 351 9.61 -10.07 -35.32
N GLN A 352 8.69 -10.01 -36.28
CA GLN A 352 7.94 -11.16 -36.76
C GLN A 352 8.91 -12.28 -37.13
N LYS A 353 8.52 -13.53 -36.90
CA LYS A 353 8.83 -14.64 -37.80
C LYS A 353 7.95 -15.86 -37.47
N PHE A 354 7.23 -16.27 -38.51
CA PHE A 354 6.46 -17.48 -38.80
C PHE A 354 5.35 -17.89 -37.83
#